data_AF-A0AAJ6TTB0-F1
#
_entry.id   AF-A0AAJ6TTB0-F1
#
_cell.length_a   1.000
_cell.length_b   1.000
_cell.length_c   1.000
_cell.angle_alpha   90.00
_cell.angle_beta   90.00
_cell.angle_gamma   90.00
#
_symmetry.space_group_name_H-M   'P 1'
#
loop_
_entity.id
_entity.type
_entity.pdbx_description
1 polymer ?
#
loop_
_entity_poly.entity_id
_entity_poly.type
_entity_poly.pdbx_seq_one_letter_code
_entity_poly.pdbx_strand_id
1 'polypeptide(L)'
;MPRTCYCPAVILLFMRQEFNIPDHLMIHDWAFTDTHYILFANRIKLDVIGSMTAICGLSPMISALSVNPSKSTSPIYLLPRFPEKSPSNRNWRVPVEAPSTMWLLHVGNAYEAKDVNGNLQIQIHACICSYQWFNFQKLFGYNWQNAKLDPSVMNVKEGGDELLPHLVQVSINLDADGTCQESSVEPLNQWSKPADFPVINPDFSGNKNKYVYAASSSGSRQTLPHFPFDMVVKLNLLDKSIHTWTVGARRFIGEPIFVPKGREEDDGYLLVVEYAVAIQRCYLVILNPKRIGKADALVARLEVPRHLNFPLGFHGFWVNGS
;
A
#
# COMPACT_ATOMS: atom_id res chain seq x y z
N MET A 1 43.53 -8.96 -15.73
CA MET A 1 42.54 -8.43 -14.76
C MET A 1 42.09 -7.06 -15.25
N PRO A 2 40.88 -6.89 -15.77
CA PRO A 2 40.35 -5.55 -16.01
C PRO A 2 39.86 -4.98 -14.68
N ARG A 3 40.44 -3.85 -14.26
CA ARG A 3 39.94 -3.05 -13.14
C ARG A 3 38.68 -2.35 -13.63
N THR A 4 37.53 -2.70 -13.07
CA THR A 4 36.30 -1.90 -13.18
C THR A 4 36.54 -0.58 -12.44
N CYS A 5 36.67 0.51 -13.18
CA CYS A 5 36.62 1.86 -12.62
C CYS A 5 35.22 2.11 -12.07
N TYR A 6 35.07 2.05 -10.75
CA TYR A 6 33.89 2.55 -10.06
C TYR A 6 33.91 4.09 -10.13
N CYS A 7 33.06 4.67 -10.98
CA CYS A 7 32.65 6.07 -10.81
C CYS A 7 31.57 6.08 -9.72
N PRO A 8 31.79 6.70 -8.55
CA PRO A 8 30.72 6.86 -7.58
C PRO A 8 29.61 7.73 -8.20
N ALA A 9 28.40 7.19 -8.31
CA ALA A 9 27.24 7.96 -8.72
C ALA A 9 27.00 9.06 -7.68
N VAL A 10 27.20 10.32 -8.07
CA VAL A 10 26.87 11.47 -7.22
C VAL A 10 25.36 11.65 -7.28
N ILE A 11 24.66 11.30 -6.20
CA ILE A 11 23.23 11.60 -6.06
C ILE A 11 23.11 13.10 -5.77
N LEU A 12 22.51 13.83 -6.72
CA LEU A 12 22.26 15.26 -6.60
C LEU A 12 20.77 15.50 -6.38
N LEU A 13 20.43 16.42 -5.48
CA LEU A 13 19.07 16.94 -5.37
C LEU A 13 18.73 17.68 -6.68
N PHE A 14 17.89 17.06 -7.50
CA PHE A 14 17.50 17.63 -8.80
C PHE A 14 16.47 18.76 -8.65
N MET A 15 15.49 18.58 -7.75
CA MET A 15 14.39 19.51 -7.56
C MET A 15 13.85 19.43 -6.14
N ARG A 16 13.49 20.59 -5.57
CA ARG A 16 12.76 20.71 -4.30
C ARG A 16 11.59 21.67 -4.51
N GLN A 17 10.41 21.26 -4.07
CA GLN A 17 9.21 22.10 -4.02
C GLN A 17 8.62 22.04 -2.62
N GLU A 18 7.96 23.12 -2.21
CA GLU A 18 7.37 23.24 -0.88
C GLU A 18 5.90 23.62 -1.01
N PHE A 19 5.05 22.83 -0.36
CA PHE A 19 3.60 22.98 -0.38
C PHE A 19 3.11 23.08 1.06
N ASN A 20 2.40 24.15 1.38
CA ASN A 20 1.82 24.35 2.71
C ASN A 20 0.32 24.05 2.67
N ILE A 21 -0.06 22.91 3.27
CA ILE A 21 -1.44 22.46 3.45
C ILE A 21 -1.87 22.82 4.89
N PRO A 22 -2.83 23.75 5.08
CA PRO A 22 -3.20 24.26 6.40
C PRO A 22 -4.16 23.34 7.17
N ASP A 23 -4.02 22.02 7.03
CA ASP A 23 -4.86 21.01 7.68
C ASP A 23 -4.03 20.12 8.61
N HIS A 24 -4.67 19.59 9.66
CA HIS A 24 -4.04 18.59 10.53
C HIS A 24 -4.24 17.18 9.95
N LEU A 25 -3.20 16.67 9.28
CA LEU A 25 -3.24 15.46 8.48
C LEU A 25 -2.07 14.54 8.81
N MET A 26 -2.26 13.24 8.60
CA MET A 26 -1.17 12.27 8.52
C MET A 26 -1.06 11.76 7.09
N ILE A 27 0.09 11.98 6.46
CA ILE A 27 0.42 11.42 5.15
C ILE A 27 1.29 10.19 5.41
N HIS A 28 0.69 9.00 5.33
CA HIS A 28 1.43 7.74 5.49
C HIS A 28 2.09 7.32 4.17
N ASP A 29 1.35 7.45 3.07
CA ASP A 29 1.85 7.11 1.73
C ASP A 29 1.34 8.11 0.67
N TRP A 30 1.96 8.09 -0.51
CA TRP A 30 1.70 8.99 -1.62
C TRP A 30 2.00 8.31 -2.96
N ALA A 31 1.50 8.90 -4.03
CA ALA A 31 1.80 8.44 -5.38
C ALA A 31 2.15 9.60 -6.30
N PHE A 32 2.53 9.27 -7.53
CA PHE A 32 2.75 10.26 -8.57
C PHE A 32 2.23 9.77 -9.90
N THR A 33 1.87 10.72 -10.74
CA THR A 33 1.63 10.55 -12.18
C THR A 33 2.60 11.45 -12.93
N ASP A 34 2.56 11.48 -14.26
CA ASP A 34 3.40 12.37 -15.05
C ASP A 34 3.31 13.85 -14.66
N THR A 35 2.15 14.31 -14.18
CA THR A 35 1.91 15.72 -13.84
C THR A 35 1.67 16.01 -12.36
N HIS A 36 1.28 15.04 -11.54
CA HIS A 36 0.89 15.28 -10.14
C HIS A 36 1.63 14.42 -9.11
N TYR A 37 1.98 15.02 -7.97
CA TYR A 37 2.11 14.30 -6.72
C TYR A 37 0.71 14.16 -6.12
N ILE A 38 0.36 12.96 -5.69
CA ILE A 38 -0.95 12.63 -5.13
C ILE A 38 -0.74 12.30 -3.66
N LEU A 39 -1.20 13.20 -2.78
CA LEU A 39 -1.10 13.01 -1.34
C LEU A 39 -2.45 12.56 -0.78
N PHE A 40 -2.45 11.40 -0.13
CA PHE A 40 -3.61 10.88 0.58
C PHE A 40 -3.58 11.40 2.01
N ALA A 41 -4.51 12.31 2.29
CA ALA A 41 -4.48 13.09 3.51
C ALA A 41 -5.40 12.49 4.58
N ASN A 42 -4.88 11.56 5.38
CA ASN A 42 -5.66 10.97 6.46
C ASN A 42 -5.96 12.01 7.54
N ARG A 43 -7.24 12.22 7.85
CA ARG A 43 -7.66 13.25 8.81
C ARG A 43 -7.38 12.78 10.23
N ILE A 44 -6.59 13.57 10.95
CA ILE A 44 -6.28 13.35 12.36
C ILE A 44 -6.68 14.56 13.19
N LYS A 45 -6.77 14.36 14.50
CA LYS A 45 -6.95 15.40 15.49
C LYS A 45 -6.14 15.05 16.74
N LEU A 46 -5.90 16.05 17.57
CA LEU A 46 -5.30 15.82 18.88
C LEU A 46 -6.31 15.12 19.79
N ASP A 47 -5.86 14.06 20.45
CA ASP A 47 -6.50 13.52 21.63
C ASP A 47 -5.97 14.28 22.84
N VAL A 48 -6.82 15.06 23.52
CA VAL A 48 -6.37 15.94 24.62
C VAL A 48 -5.83 15.12 25.80
N ILE A 49 -6.51 14.03 26.16
CA ILE A 49 -6.09 13.17 27.28
C ILE A 49 -4.80 12.43 26.89
N GLY A 50 -4.77 11.87 25.69
CA GLY A 50 -3.59 11.24 25.12
C GLY A 50 -2.40 12.17 25.04
N SER A 51 -2.61 13.44 24.67
CA SER A 51 -1.56 14.47 24.60
C SER A 51 -1.00 14.81 25.98
N MET A 52 -1.88 15.02 26.97
CA MET A 52 -1.44 15.30 28.34
C MET A 52 -0.63 14.13 28.92
N THR A 53 -1.10 12.90 28.73
CA THR A 53 -0.39 11.71 29.22
C THR A 53 0.96 11.53 28.50
N ALA A 54 1.02 11.80 27.19
CA ALA A 54 2.25 11.69 26.42
C ALA A 54 3.31 12.72 26.87
N ILE A 55 2.90 13.98 27.06
CA ILE A 55 3.80 15.05 27.54
C ILE A 55 4.32 14.75 28.95
N CYS A 56 3.49 14.15 29.81
CA CYS A 56 3.90 13.72 31.15
C CYS A 56 4.75 12.44 31.16
N GLY A 57 5.07 11.84 30.00
CA GLY A 57 5.82 10.60 29.89
C GLY A 57 5.05 9.35 30.35
N LEU A 58 3.72 9.46 30.52
CA LEU A 58 2.84 8.37 30.95
C LEU A 58 2.32 7.53 29.79
N SER A 59 2.48 7.99 28.54
CA SER A 59 2.11 7.24 27.34
C SER A 59 3.02 7.62 26.17
N PRO A 60 3.10 6.81 25.09
CA PRO A 60 3.85 7.17 23.90
C PRO A 60 3.17 8.32 23.14
N MET A 61 3.96 9.13 22.43
CA MET A 61 3.47 10.29 21.65
C MET A 61 2.37 9.97 20.64
N ILE A 62 2.33 8.74 20.11
CA ILE A 62 1.27 8.32 19.18
C ILE A 62 -0.13 8.38 19.81
N SER A 63 -0.21 8.29 21.15
CA SER A 63 -1.46 8.40 21.91
C SER A 63 -2.06 9.80 21.83
N ALA A 64 -1.28 10.82 21.47
CA ALA A 64 -1.75 12.19 21.27
C ALA A 64 -2.59 12.36 20.00
N LEU A 65 -2.64 11.35 19.13
CA LEU A 65 -3.36 11.40 17.85
C LEU A 65 -4.58 10.49 17.88
N SER A 66 -5.67 10.98 17.28
CA SER A 66 -6.85 10.18 16.98
C SER A 66 -7.33 10.48 15.56
N VAL A 67 -8.04 9.53 14.95
CA VAL A 67 -8.71 9.76 13.67
C VAL A 67 -9.76 10.86 13.80
N ASN A 68 -9.98 11.63 12.75
CA ASN A 68 -10.94 12.72 12.73
C ASN A 68 -12.09 12.42 11.73
N PRO A 69 -13.21 11.84 12.18
CA PRO A 69 -14.35 11.47 11.34
C PRO A 69 -15.30 12.65 11.09
N SER A 70 -14.84 13.91 11.18
CA SER A 70 -15.69 15.10 11.06
C SER A 70 -16.32 15.30 9.69
N LYS A 71 -15.81 14.61 8.66
CA LYS A 71 -16.30 14.62 7.29
C LYS A 71 -16.51 13.19 6.82
N SER A 72 -17.53 12.99 5.98
CA SER A 72 -17.85 11.69 5.37
C SER A 72 -16.97 11.33 4.16
N THR A 73 -16.10 12.25 3.72
CA THR A 73 -15.19 12.12 2.58
C THR A 73 -13.75 11.94 3.05
N SER A 74 -12.83 11.67 2.11
CA SER A 74 -11.39 11.69 2.37
C SER A 74 -10.68 12.64 1.39
N PRO A 75 -9.79 13.53 1.86
CA PRO A 75 -9.15 14.50 0.98
C PRO A 75 -7.95 13.87 0.26
N ILE A 76 -7.92 14.06 -1.05
CA ILE A 76 -6.80 13.70 -1.93
C ILE A 76 -6.26 14.98 -2.54
N TYR A 77 -5.05 15.37 -2.16
CA TYR A 77 -4.41 16.56 -2.69
C TYR A 77 -3.66 16.21 -3.98
N LEU A 78 -3.90 17.00 -5.02
CA LEU A 78 -3.23 16.90 -6.32
C LEU A 78 -2.28 18.08 -6.46
N LEU A 79 -0.98 17.83 -6.29
CA LEU A 79 0.06 18.85 -6.27
C LEU A 79 0.82 18.80 -7.60
N PRO A 80 1.04 19.91 -8.29
CA PRO A 80 1.75 19.89 -9.58
C PRO A 80 3.22 19.47 -9.37
N ARG A 81 3.69 18.48 -10.14
CA ARG A 81 5.12 18.07 -10.15
C ARG A 81 5.98 19.01 -10.96
N PHE A 82 5.43 19.47 -12.08
CA PHE A 82 6.14 20.31 -13.03
C PHE A 82 5.23 21.48 -13.39
N PRO A 83 5.42 22.67 -12.80
CA PRO A 83 4.56 23.83 -13.02
C PRO A 83 4.35 24.17 -14.51
N GLU A 84 5.36 23.90 -15.34
CA GLU A 84 5.33 24.12 -16.79
C GLU A 84 4.47 23.09 -17.56
N LYS A 85 4.24 21.90 -17.01
CA LYS A 85 3.48 20.79 -17.66
C LYS A 85 2.05 20.63 -17.13
N SER A 86 1.69 21.35 -16.08
CA SER A 86 0.34 21.40 -15.52
C SER A 86 -0.30 22.76 -15.83
N PRO A 87 -0.80 22.99 -17.06
CA PRO A 87 -1.47 24.24 -17.43
C PRO A 87 -2.82 24.46 -16.73
N SER A 88 -3.21 23.58 -15.81
CA SER A 88 -4.45 23.66 -15.06
C SER A 88 -4.38 24.83 -14.06
N ASN A 89 -5.45 25.63 -14.03
CA ASN A 89 -5.66 26.69 -13.04
C ASN A 89 -6.12 26.15 -11.68
N ARG A 90 -6.07 24.82 -11.46
CA ARG A 90 -6.51 24.21 -10.20
C ARG A 90 -5.70 24.75 -9.03
N ASN A 91 -6.41 25.24 -8.03
CA ASN A 91 -5.83 25.52 -6.74
C ASN A 91 -5.51 24.19 -6.02
N TRP A 92 -4.24 23.77 -6.03
CA TRP A 92 -3.77 22.55 -5.37
C TRP A 92 -4.05 22.50 -3.86
N ARG A 93 -4.32 23.64 -3.22
CA ARG A 93 -4.73 23.72 -1.81
C ARG A 93 -6.15 23.20 -1.57
N VAL A 94 -6.94 23.01 -2.63
CA VAL A 94 -8.28 22.43 -2.55
C VAL A 94 -8.16 20.94 -2.91
N PRO A 95 -8.37 20.01 -1.96
CA PRO A 95 -8.31 18.60 -2.25
C PRO A 95 -9.51 18.17 -3.11
N VAL A 96 -9.37 17.03 -3.79
CA VAL A 96 -10.52 16.24 -4.25
C VAL A 96 -11.07 15.51 -3.03
N GLU A 97 -12.36 15.61 -2.78
CA GLU A 97 -13.03 14.93 -1.67
C GLU A 97 -13.59 13.60 -2.16
N ALA A 98 -12.81 12.52 -2.00
CA ALA A 98 -13.24 11.17 -2.37
C ALA A 98 -14.44 10.74 -1.49
N PRO A 99 -15.48 10.09 -2.06
CA PRO A 99 -16.77 9.86 -1.41
C PRO A 99 -16.75 8.68 -0.41
N SER A 100 -15.73 8.60 0.43
CA SER A 100 -15.61 7.60 1.49
C SER A 100 -14.76 8.13 2.64
N THR A 101 -15.11 7.76 3.89
CA THR A 101 -14.25 8.00 5.05
C THR A 101 -13.31 6.81 5.19
N MET A 102 -12.08 6.99 4.71
CA MET A 102 -11.12 5.92 4.58
C MET A 102 -9.77 6.34 5.15
N TRP A 103 -9.09 5.40 5.78
CA TRP A 103 -7.69 5.53 6.14
C TRP A 103 -6.87 4.86 5.04
N LEU A 104 -6.13 5.65 4.27
CA LEU A 104 -5.24 5.10 3.27
C LEU A 104 -3.96 4.58 3.92
N LEU A 105 -3.66 3.32 3.64
CA LEU A 105 -2.46 2.63 4.10
C LEU A 105 -1.39 2.73 3.01
N HIS A 106 -1.47 1.91 1.98
CA HIS A 106 -0.39 1.83 0.98
C HIS A 106 -0.92 2.04 -0.42
N VAL A 107 -0.11 2.63 -1.29
CA VAL A 107 -0.44 2.87 -2.69
C VAL A 107 0.34 1.88 -3.55
N GLY A 108 -0.36 1.18 -4.44
CA GLY A 108 0.26 0.27 -5.40
C GLY A 108 0.76 1.03 -6.63
N ASN A 109 -0.08 1.91 -7.18
CA ASN A 109 0.26 2.75 -8.32
C ASN A 109 -0.73 3.89 -8.51
N ALA A 110 -0.33 4.92 -9.25
CA ALA A 110 -1.25 5.89 -9.83
C ALA A 110 -0.83 6.22 -11.26
N TYR A 111 -1.78 6.52 -12.14
CA TYR A 111 -1.51 6.95 -13.50
C TYR A 111 -2.61 7.88 -13.99
N GLU A 112 -2.34 8.57 -15.10
CA GLU A 112 -3.28 9.51 -15.68
C GLU A 112 -3.44 9.32 -17.19
N ALA A 113 -4.57 9.75 -17.71
CA ALA A 113 -4.85 9.83 -19.14
C ALA A 113 -5.61 11.13 -19.43
N LYS A 114 -5.21 11.83 -20.49
CA LYS A 114 -5.93 13.01 -20.98
C LYS A 114 -6.79 12.62 -22.18
N ASP A 115 -8.03 13.11 -22.20
CA ASP A 115 -8.90 12.96 -23.35
C ASP A 115 -8.66 14.07 -24.41
N VAL A 116 -9.37 13.98 -25.53
CA VAL A 116 -9.28 14.95 -26.64
C VAL A 116 -9.73 16.37 -26.27
N ASN A 117 -10.53 16.51 -25.22
CA ASN A 117 -11.04 17.79 -24.74
C ASN A 117 -10.14 18.39 -23.65
N GLY A 118 -9.06 17.70 -23.27
CA GLY A 118 -8.14 18.12 -22.22
C GLY A 118 -8.57 17.71 -20.81
N ASN A 119 -9.65 16.95 -20.66
CA ASN A 119 -10.05 16.41 -19.36
C ASN A 119 -9.04 15.36 -18.91
N LEU A 120 -8.72 15.37 -17.61
CA LEU A 120 -7.73 14.48 -17.02
C LEU A 120 -8.43 13.42 -16.17
N GLN A 121 -8.25 12.16 -16.54
CA GLN A 121 -8.63 11.02 -15.73
C GLN A 121 -7.42 10.51 -14.96
N ILE A 122 -7.52 10.48 -13.63
CA ILE A 122 -6.51 9.92 -12.73
C ILE A 122 -7.08 8.62 -12.14
N GLN A 123 -6.26 7.57 -12.15
CA GLN A 123 -6.57 6.27 -11.59
C GLN A 123 -5.52 5.92 -10.54
N ILE A 124 -5.97 5.50 -9.37
CA ILE A 124 -5.11 5.16 -8.22
C ILE A 124 -5.50 3.77 -7.73
N HIS A 125 -4.53 2.89 -7.53
CA HIS A 125 -4.71 1.61 -6.86
C HIS A 125 -4.08 1.67 -5.49
N ALA A 126 -4.86 1.44 -4.44
CA ALA A 126 -4.40 1.57 -3.07
C ALA A 126 -5.02 0.51 -2.15
N CYS A 127 -4.45 0.38 -0.96
CA CYS A 127 -5.03 -0.31 0.18
C CYS A 127 -5.58 0.73 1.16
N ILE A 128 -6.82 0.56 1.58
CA ILE A 128 -7.49 1.40 2.57
C ILE A 128 -8.07 0.55 3.69
N CYS A 129 -8.33 1.14 4.86
CA CYS A 129 -9.11 0.52 5.93
C CYS A 129 -10.10 1.52 6.56
N SER A 130 -11.06 1.01 7.33
CA SER A 130 -12.03 1.84 8.04
C SER A 130 -11.38 2.57 9.22
N TYR A 131 -11.85 3.79 9.52
CA TYR A 131 -11.49 4.52 10.75
C TYR A 131 -11.91 3.77 12.03
N GLN A 132 -12.89 2.87 11.95
CA GLN A 132 -13.31 2.05 13.09
C GLN A 132 -12.30 0.93 13.39
N TRP A 133 -11.62 0.42 12.37
CA TRP A 133 -10.58 -0.59 12.52
C TRP A 133 -9.22 0.04 12.85
N PHE A 134 -8.89 1.16 12.21
CA PHE A 134 -7.61 1.83 12.41
C PHE A 134 -7.48 2.38 13.83
N ASN A 135 -6.42 1.98 14.54
CA ASN A 135 -6.22 2.35 15.94
C ASN A 135 -4.75 2.68 16.23
N PHE A 136 -4.46 3.96 16.45
CA PHE A 136 -3.14 4.47 16.82
C PHE A 136 -2.51 3.83 18.06
N GLN A 137 -3.32 3.44 19.04
CA GLN A 137 -2.83 2.94 20.34
C GLN A 137 -2.48 1.44 20.29
N LYS A 138 -2.95 0.72 19.28
CA LYS A 138 -2.77 -0.73 19.14
C LYS A 138 -2.39 -1.15 17.72
N LEU A 139 -1.63 -0.32 17.01
CA LEU A 139 -1.11 -0.67 15.68
C LEU A 139 -0.36 -2.01 15.77
N PHE A 140 -0.76 -2.96 14.94
CA PHE A 140 -0.27 -4.35 14.91
C PHE A 140 -0.42 -5.14 16.22
N GLY A 141 -1.19 -4.62 17.18
CA GLY A 141 -1.42 -5.26 18.47
C GLY A 141 -0.29 -5.13 19.48
N TYR A 142 0.67 -4.23 19.26
CA TYR A 142 1.71 -3.97 20.24
C TYR A 142 1.15 -3.19 21.44
N ASN A 143 1.33 -3.74 22.64
CA ASN A 143 1.01 -3.07 23.89
C ASN A 143 2.30 -2.60 24.56
N TRP A 144 2.50 -1.29 24.56
CA TRP A 144 3.71 -0.65 25.09
C TRP A 144 3.86 -0.81 26.62
N GLN A 145 2.78 -1.01 27.37
CA GLN A 145 2.83 -1.10 28.84
C GLN A 145 3.47 -2.39 29.32
N ASN A 146 3.28 -3.48 28.58
CA ASN A 146 3.77 -4.81 28.95
C ASN A 146 4.69 -5.44 27.89
N ALA A 147 5.04 -4.68 26.85
CA ALA A 147 5.87 -5.09 25.72
C ALA A 147 5.39 -6.37 25.01
N LYS A 148 4.08 -6.64 25.02
CA LYS A 148 3.49 -7.80 24.33
C LYS A 148 2.91 -7.41 22.98
N LEU A 149 3.05 -8.30 22.01
CA LEU A 149 2.42 -8.21 20.70
C LEU A 149 1.27 -9.21 20.62
N ASP A 150 0.06 -8.73 20.35
CA ASP A 150 -1.12 -9.55 20.11
C ASP A 150 -1.75 -9.22 18.75
N PRO A 151 -1.33 -9.89 17.67
CA PRO A 151 -1.83 -9.60 16.32
C PRO A 151 -3.29 -10.00 16.14
N SER A 152 -3.94 -10.65 17.11
CA SER A 152 -5.36 -10.99 17.01
C SER A 152 -6.26 -9.76 16.95
N VAL A 153 -5.81 -8.61 17.48
CA VAL A 153 -6.55 -7.35 17.41
C VAL A 153 -6.73 -6.83 15.98
N MET A 154 -5.91 -7.33 15.05
CA MET A 154 -6.00 -6.99 13.62
C MET A 154 -7.08 -7.82 12.90
N ASN A 155 -7.74 -8.74 13.61
CA ASN A 155 -8.88 -9.50 13.11
C ASN A 155 -10.18 -8.92 13.67
N VAL A 156 -11.25 -9.03 12.89
CA VAL A 156 -12.61 -8.68 13.29
C VAL A 156 -13.44 -9.94 13.52
N LYS A 157 -14.59 -9.79 14.19
CA LYS A 157 -15.60 -10.86 14.27
C LYS A 157 -16.30 -11.02 12.91
N GLU A 158 -16.98 -12.14 12.70
CA GLU A 158 -17.75 -12.41 11.49
C GLU A 158 -18.65 -11.22 11.10
N GLY A 159 -18.62 -10.86 9.81
CA GLY A 159 -19.41 -9.75 9.26
C GLY A 159 -18.72 -8.37 9.32
N GLY A 160 -17.46 -8.31 9.75
CA GLY A 160 -16.68 -7.06 9.84
C GLY A 160 -15.65 -6.85 8.73
N ASP A 161 -15.61 -7.70 7.70
CA ASP A 161 -14.52 -7.75 6.70
C ASP A 161 -14.30 -6.41 5.97
N GLU A 162 -15.37 -5.64 5.75
CA GLU A 162 -15.32 -4.32 5.10
C GLU A 162 -14.54 -3.28 5.93
N LEU A 163 -14.36 -3.52 7.23
CA LEU A 163 -13.58 -2.63 8.10
C LEU A 163 -12.07 -2.84 7.92
N LEU A 164 -11.66 -4.03 7.50
CA LEU A 164 -10.27 -4.44 7.37
C LEU A 164 -9.57 -3.78 6.17
N PRO A 165 -8.23 -3.84 6.11
CA PRO A 165 -7.47 -3.43 4.92
C PRO A 165 -7.96 -4.14 3.66
N HIS A 166 -8.33 -3.38 2.63
CA HIS A 166 -8.79 -3.90 1.34
C HIS A 166 -8.30 -3.03 0.18
N LEU A 167 -8.17 -3.67 -0.99
CA LEU A 167 -7.71 -3.01 -2.20
C LEU A 167 -8.84 -2.25 -2.88
N VAL A 168 -8.57 -1.02 -3.28
CA VAL A 168 -9.51 -0.14 -3.98
C VAL A 168 -8.89 0.48 -5.22
N GLN A 169 -9.76 0.84 -6.16
CA GLN A 169 -9.48 1.80 -7.22
C GLN A 169 -10.15 3.13 -6.87
N VAL A 170 -9.37 4.21 -6.83
CA VAL A 170 -9.90 5.57 -6.76
C VAL A 170 -9.81 6.17 -8.16
N SER A 171 -10.95 6.62 -8.69
CA SER A 171 -11.04 7.33 -9.97
C SER A 171 -11.30 8.81 -9.71
N ILE A 172 -10.59 9.69 -10.39
CA ILE A 172 -10.81 11.14 -10.33
C ILE A 172 -10.86 11.66 -11.77
N ASN A 173 -11.96 12.31 -12.14
CA ASN A 173 -12.12 12.98 -13.43
C ASN A 173 -12.09 14.49 -13.21
N LEU A 174 -11.09 15.14 -13.80
CA LEU A 174 -10.96 16.59 -13.82
C LEU A 174 -11.29 17.12 -15.22
N ASP A 175 -11.96 18.26 -15.31
CA ASP A 175 -12.08 18.97 -16.58
C ASP A 175 -10.76 19.64 -16.99
N ALA A 176 -10.75 20.28 -18.17
CA ALA A 176 -9.58 20.99 -18.70
C ALA A 176 -9.05 22.11 -17.79
N ASP A 177 -9.91 22.72 -16.96
CA ASP A 177 -9.51 23.74 -15.98
C ASP A 177 -8.94 23.11 -14.69
N GLY A 178 -9.15 21.81 -14.50
CA GLY A 178 -8.73 21.02 -13.35
C GLY A 178 -9.76 20.97 -12.21
N THR A 179 -11.01 21.35 -12.49
CA THR A 179 -12.12 21.18 -11.54
C THR A 179 -12.52 19.72 -11.52
N CYS A 180 -12.72 19.17 -10.32
CA CYS A 180 -13.15 17.78 -10.18
C CYS A 180 -14.63 17.66 -10.54
N GLN A 181 -14.91 16.90 -11.60
CA GLN A 181 -16.27 16.62 -12.07
C GLN A 181 -16.84 15.38 -11.39
N GLU A 182 -15.99 14.37 -11.17
CA GLU A 182 -16.39 13.10 -10.57
C GLU A 182 -15.23 12.49 -9.79
N SER A 183 -15.55 11.85 -8.67
CA SER A 183 -14.61 10.95 -7.99
C SER A 183 -15.34 9.75 -7.41
N SER A 184 -14.73 8.57 -7.51
CA SER A 184 -15.30 7.32 -6.99
C SER A 184 -14.23 6.47 -6.30
N VAL A 185 -14.67 5.60 -5.40
CA VAL A 185 -13.83 4.62 -4.70
C VAL A 185 -14.55 3.27 -4.82
N GLU A 186 -13.90 2.30 -5.43
CA GLU A 186 -14.49 0.98 -5.71
C GLU A 186 -13.54 -0.15 -5.31
N PRO A 187 -14.03 -1.31 -4.83
CA PRO A 187 -13.19 -2.47 -4.57
C PRO A 187 -12.43 -2.91 -5.83
N LEU A 188 -11.12 -3.07 -5.71
CA LEU A 188 -10.26 -3.43 -6.84
C LEU A 188 -10.58 -4.87 -7.29
N ASN A 189 -11.01 -5.01 -8.55
CA ASN A 189 -11.46 -6.28 -9.14
C ASN A 189 -12.56 -7.01 -8.32
N GLN A 190 -13.35 -6.29 -7.51
CA GLN A 190 -14.34 -6.92 -6.61
C GLN A 190 -13.70 -7.93 -5.63
N TRP A 191 -12.42 -7.78 -5.31
CA TRP A 191 -11.75 -8.60 -4.31
C TRP A 191 -12.29 -8.28 -2.92
N SER A 192 -12.90 -9.27 -2.26
CA SER A 192 -13.62 -9.08 -1.00
C SER A 192 -12.83 -9.49 0.25
N LYS A 193 -11.62 -10.08 0.09
CA LYS A 193 -10.83 -10.51 1.24
C LYS A 193 -9.87 -9.42 1.69
N PRO A 194 -9.49 -9.41 2.98
CA PRO A 194 -8.48 -8.48 3.48
C PRO A 194 -7.16 -8.61 2.71
N ALA A 195 -6.61 -7.49 2.28
CA ALA A 195 -5.37 -7.43 1.53
C ALA A 195 -4.66 -6.09 1.74
N ASP A 196 -3.34 -6.13 1.73
CA ASP A 196 -2.47 -4.97 1.89
C ASP A 196 -1.13 -5.22 1.15
N PHE A 197 -0.23 -4.24 1.20
CA PHE A 197 1.04 -4.24 0.48
C PHE A 197 0.86 -4.46 -1.04
N PRO A 198 0.07 -3.59 -1.71
CA PRO A 198 -0.10 -3.68 -3.15
C PRO A 198 1.22 -3.36 -3.86
N VAL A 199 1.61 -4.23 -4.79
CA VAL A 199 2.80 -4.07 -5.62
C VAL A 199 2.49 -4.31 -7.09
N ILE A 200 3.26 -3.67 -7.95
CA ILE A 200 3.19 -3.80 -9.41
C ILE A 200 4.57 -4.15 -9.95
N ASN A 201 4.67 -4.39 -11.26
CA ASN A 201 5.96 -4.32 -11.92
C ASN A 201 6.47 -2.86 -11.86
N PRO A 202 7.65 -2.59 -11.23
CA PRO A 202 8.15 -1.23 -11.04
C PRO A 202 8.44 -0.48 -12.35
N ASP A 203 8.61 -1.17 -13.48
CA ASP A 203 8.76 -0.54 -14.79
C ASP A 203 7.50 0.25 -15.22
N PHE A 204 6.36 0.03 -14.53
CA PHE A 204 5.07 0.66 -14.79
C PHE A 204 4.69 1.71 -13.72
N SER A 205 5.58 2.05 -12.78
CA SER A 205 5.30 3.09 -11.78
C SER A 205 4.94 4.43 -12.45
N GLY A 206 3.84 5.04 -12.02
CA GLY A 206 3.32 6.28 -12.61
C GLY A 206 2.57 6.10 -13.94
N ASN A 207 2.56 4.88 -14.49
CA ASN A 207 1.99 4.54 -15.79
C ASN A 207 0.89 3.48 -15.65
N LYS A 208 0.05 3.34 -16.68
CA LYS A 208 -1.02 2.35 -16.67
C LYS A 208 -0.44 0.93 -16.61
N ASN A 209 -0.80 0.18 -15.58
CA ASN A 209 -0.45 -1.23 -15.37
C ASN A 209 -1.68 -2.14 -15.54
N LYS A 210 -1.44 -3.40 -15.90
CA LYS A 210 -2.43 -4.47 -16.03
C LYS A 210 -2.51 -5.36 -14.80
N TYR A 211 -1.43 -5.54 -14.05
CA TYR A 211 -1.37 -6.48 -12.93
C TYR A 211 -1.05 -5.77 -11.62
N VAL A 212 -1.75 -6.18 -10.57
CA VAL A 212 -1.49 -5.80 -9.17
C VAL A 212 -1.35 -7.09 -8.36
N TYR A 213 -0.36 -7.13 -7.48
CA TYR A 213 -0.16 -8.21 -6.52
C TYR A 213 -0.28 -7.66 -5.11
N ALA A 214 -0.73 -8.47 -4.15
CA ALA A 214 -0.81 -8.04 -2.75
C ALA A 214 -0.70 -9.23 -1.80
N ALA A 215 -0.30 -8.95 -0.56
CA ALA A 215 -0.48 -9.90 0.53
C ALA A 215 -1.95 -9.90 0.96
N SER A 216 -2.50 -11.08 1.24
CA SER A 216 -3.89 -11.27 1.59
C SER A 216 -4.04 -12.47 2.53
N SER A 217 -5.24 -12.62 3.07
CA SER A 217 -5.61 -13.76 3.91
C SER A 217 -6.59 -14.67 3.21
N SER A 218 -6.32 -15.97 3.30
CA SER A 218 -7.16 -17.01 2.74
C SER A 218 -8.54 -17.10 3.40
N GLY A 219 -8.67 -16.66 4.66
CA GLY A 219 -9.86 -16.89 5.49
C GLY A 219 -9.96 -18.30 6.04
N SER A 220 -9.02 -19.20 5.74
CA SER A 220 -9.15 -20.63 6.06
C SER A 220 -8.81 -20.97 7.51
N ARG A 221 -8.60 -19.97 8.38
CA ARG A 221 -8.08 -20.14 9.74
C ARG A 221 -9.15 -19.78 10.75
N GLN A 222 -9.41 -20.72 11.65
CA GLN A 222 -10.51 -20.59 12.61
C GLN A 222 -10.30 -19.49 13.65
N THR A 223 -9.06 -19.27 14.12
CA THR A 223 -8.77 -18.31 15.21
C THR A 223 -8.29 -16.95 14.72
N LEU A 224 -7.68 -16.90 13.53
CA LEU A 224 -7.06 -15.71 12.94
C LEU A 224 -7.34 -15.69 11.42
N PRO A 225 -8.60 -15.47 11.01
CA PRO A 225 -9.02 -15.61 9.60
C PRO A 225 -8.45 -14.53 8.67
N HIS A 226 -8.09 -13.35 9.18
CA HIS A 226 -7.80 -12.16 8.37
C HIS A 226 -6.37 -11.63 8.50
N PHE A 227 -5.69 -11.89 9.61
CA PHE A 227 -4.30 -11.49 9.82
C PHE A 227 -3.63 -12.42 10.84
N PRO A 228 -2.33 -12.77 10.70
CA PRO A 228 -1.41 -12.38 9.62
C PRO A 228 -1.66 -13.07 8.27
N PHE A 229 -1.22 -12.42 7.20
CA PHE A 229 -1.43 -12.85 5.80
C PHE A 229 -0.78 -14.20 5.48
N ASP A 230 -1.41 -14.96 4.59
CA ASP A 230 -0.98 -16.31 4.17
C ASP A 230 -1.19 -16.60 2.67
N MET A 231 -1.54 -15.56 1.90
CA MET A 231 -1.89 -15.65 0.50
C MET A 231 -1.30 -14.48 -0.29
N VAL A 232 -0.73 -14.76 -1.46
CA VAL A 232 -0.53 -13.74 -2.49
C VAL A 232 -1.74 -13.75 -3.40
N VAL A 233 -2.34 -12.58 -3.63
CA VAL A 233 -3.36 -12.38 -4.67
C VAL A 233 -2.74 -11.67 -5.88
N LYS A 234 -3.07 -12.13 -7.09
CA LYS A 234 -2.78 -11.48 -8.37
C LYS A 234 -4.10 -11.04 -8.98
N LEU A 235 -4.22 -9.74 -9.26
CA LEU A 235 -5.37 -9.12 -9.91
C LEU A 235 -4.97 -8.69 -11.32
N ASN A 236 -5.75 -9.10 -12.32
CA ASN A 236 -5.64 -8.60 -13.70
C ASN A 236 -6.69 -7.51 -13.90
N LEU A 237 -6.26 -6.28 -14.06
CA LEU A 237 -7.13 -5.10 -14.10
C LEU A 237 -7.90 -4.97 -15.42
N LEU A 238 -7.45 -5.66 -16.49
CA LEU A 238 -8.08 -5.62 -17.81
C LEU A 238 -9.29 -6.55 -17.88
N ASP A 239 -9.11 -7.84 -17.61
CA ASP A 239 -10.19 -8.85 -17.70
C ASP A 239 -10.83 -9.20 -16.36
N LYS A 240 -10.39 -8.55 -15.28
CA LYS A 240 -10.86 -8.73 -13.90
C LYS A 240 -10.59 -10.11 -13.31
N SER A 241 -9.78 -10.95 -13.95
CA SER A 241 -9.39 -12.25 -13.40
C SER A 241 -8.58 -12.10 -12.12
N ILE A 242 -8.78 -13.07 -11.21
CA ILE A 242 -8.13 -13.13 -9.90
C ILE A 242 -7.51 -14.51 -9.77
N HIS A 243 -6.23 -14.54 -9.39
CA HIS A 243 -5.52 -15.76 -9.08
C HIS A 243 -4.81 -15.64 -7.75
N THR A 244 -4.69 -16.74 -7.02
CA THR A 244 -4.09 -16.73 -5.68
C THR A 244 -3.03 -17.82 -5.56
N TRP A 245 -2.09 -17.60 -4.65
CA TRP A 245 -1.16 -18.61 -4.16
C TRP A 245 -1.17 -18.56 -2.64
N THR A 246 -1.35 -19.70 -1.98
CA THR A 246 -1.37 -19.80 -0.51
C THR A 246 -0.17 -20.58 0.00
N VAL A 247 0.38 -20.15 1.12
CA VAL A 247 1.59 -20.74 1.69
C VAL A 247 1.32 -22.03 2.49
N GLY A 248 0.05 -22.29 2.81
CA GLY A 248 -0.42 -23.46 3.54
C GLY A 248 -0.53 -23.25 5.05
N ALA A 249 -0.76 -24.34 5.79
CA ALA A 249 -1.05 -24.29 7.21
C ALA A 249 0.14 -23.80 8.05
N ARG A 250 -0.16 -22.96 9.06
CA ARG A 250 0.80 -22.44 10.06
C ARG A 250 2.03 -21.73 9.46
N ARG A 251 1.87 -21.11 8.29
CA ARG A 251 2.87 -20.33 7.58
C ARG A 251 2.29 -18.96 7.22
N PHE A 252 3.07 -17.90 7.36
CA PHE A 252 2.61 -16.53 7.13
C PHE A 252 3.55 -15.83 6.18
N ILE A 253 3.07 -14.80 5.49
CA ILE A 253 3.87 -14.05 4.53
C ILE A 253 3.86 -12.56 4.83
N GLY A 254 4.93 -11.89 4.39
CA GLY A 254 5.02 -10.42 4.37
C GLY A 254 4.65 -9.84 3.00
N GLU A 255 5.14 -8.62 2.74
CA GLU A 255 5.01 -7.92 1.46
C GLU A 255 5.59 -8.76 0.30
N PRO A 256 4.85 -8.92 -0.82
CA PRO A 256 5.41 -9.44 -2.05
C PRO A 256 6.26 -8.39 -2.77
N ILE A 257 7.36 -8.78 -3.39
CA ILE A 257 8.23 -7.90 -4.19
C ILE A 257 8.31 -8.43 -5.62
N PHE A 258 7.97 -7.61 -6.61
CA PHE A 258 8.09 -7.97 -8.02
C PHE A 258 9.50 -7.69 -8.54
N VAL A 259 10.09 -8.66 -9.21
CA VAL A 259 11.41 -8.55 -9.86
C VAL A 259 11.25 -8.77 -11.36
N PRO A 260 11.42 -7.72 -12.19
CA PRO A 260 11.33 -7.83 -13.65
C PRO A 260 12.42 -8.75 -14.22
N LYS A 261 12.06 -9.52 -15.26
CA LYS A 261 13.00 -10.37 -16.00
C LYS A 261 12.89 -10.17 -17.52
N GLY A 262 11.67 -10.00 -18.03
CA GLY A 262 11.42 -9.90 -19.46
C GLY A 262 10.58 -8.69 -19.83
N ARG A 263 9.91 -8.76 -20.99
CA ARG A 263 9.22 -7.61 -21.61
C ARG A 263 7.75 -7.50 -21.26
N GLU A 264 7.08 -8.63 -21.01
CA GLU A 264 5.68 -8.59 -20.61
C GLU A 264 5.58 -8.16 -19.14
N GLU A 265 4.49 -7.49 -18.78
CA GLU A 265 4.35 -6.87 -17.46
C GLU A 265 4.47 -7.86 -16.29
N ASP A 266 4.01 -9.10 -16.45
CA ASP A 266 4.13 -10.16 -15.44
C ASP A 266 5.28 -11.16 -15.71
N ASP A 267 6.20 -10.83 -16.62
CA ASP A 267 7.38 -11.62 -16.93
C ASP A 267 8.53 -11.33 -15.95
N GLY A 268 8.48 -12.04 -14.82
CA GLY A 268 9.40 -11.82 -13.73
C GLY A 268 9.28 -12.88 -12.64
N TYR A 269 9.62 -12.47 -11.42
CA TYR A 269 9.47 -13.26 -10.21
C TYR A 269 8.75 -12.43 -9.15
N LEU A 270 7.95 -13.09 -8.31
CA LEU A 270 7.49 -12.51 -7.05
C LEU A 270 8.28 -13.13 -5.91
N LEU A 271 8.95 -12.29 -5.14
CA LEU A 271 9.66 -12.68 -3.95
C LEU A 271 8.77 -12.41 -2.74
N VAL A 272 8.68 -13.37 -1.82
CA VAL A 272 7.88 -13.22 -0.60
C VAL A 272 8.65 -13.83 0.56
N VAL A 273 8.77 -13.08 1.66
CA VAL A 273 9.25 -13.65 2.92
C VAL A 273 8.12 -14.47 3.53
N GLU A 274 8.41 -15.73 3.82
CA GLU A 274 7.53 -16.65 4.52
C GLU A 274 8.09 -16.94 5.92
N TYR A 275 7.23 -16.93 6.95
CA TYR A 275 7.54 -17.42 8.28
C TYR A 275 6.72 -18.66 8.62
N ALA A 276 7.40 -19.80 8.76
CA ALA A 276 6.81 -21.08 9.16
C ALA A 276 6.85 -21.24 10.68
N VAL A 277 5.70 -21.04 11.34
CA VAL A 277 5.61 -20.99 12.80
C VAL A 277 5.91 -22.33 13.46
N ALA A 278 5.45 -23.44 12.86
CA ALA A 278 5.61 -24.77 13.44
C ALA A 278 7.09 -25.17 13.65
N ILE A 279 7.98 -24.68 12.80
CA ILE A 279 9.43 -24.97 12.84
C ILE A 279 10.27 -23.72 13.14
N GLN A 280 9.61 -22.58 13.40
CA GLN A 280 10.22 -21.27 13.65
C GLN A 280 11.31 -20.96 12.62
N ARG A 281 10.90 -20.77 11.36
CA ARG A 281 11.84 -20.61 10.25
C ARG A 281 11.37 -19.61 9.22
N CYS A 282 12.27 -18.72 8.79
CA CYS A 282 12.05 -17.86 7.64
C CYS A 282 12.46 -18.56 6.33
N TYR A 283 11.72 -18.28 5.26
CA TYR A 283 12.03 -18.69 3.90
C TYR A 283 11.92 -17.49 2.97
N LEU A 284 12.76 -17.43 1.94
CA LEU A 284 12.51 -16.62 0.76
C LEU A 284 11.79 -17.49 -0.28
N VAL A 285 10.53 -17.17 -0.54
CA VAL A 285 9.70 -17.84 -1.55
C VAL A 285 9.84 -17.08 -2.86
N ILE A 286 10.05 -17.82 -3.95
CA ILE A 286 10.11 -17.29 -5.31
C ILE A 286 8.95 -17.90 -6.11
N LEU A 287 8.04 -17.05 -6.56
CA LEU A 287 6.88 -17.42 -7.36
C LEU A 287 7.04 -16.94 -8.80
N ASN A 288 6.48 -17.70 -9.74
CA ASN A 288 6.29 -17.28 -11.12
C ASN A 288 4.93 -16.55 -11.24
N PRO A 289 4.90 -15.23 -11.51
CA PRO A 289 3.67 -14.45 -11.57
C PRO A 289 2.68 -14.93 -12.63
N LYS A 290 3.17 -15.47 -13.77
CA LYS A 290 2.34 -16.05 -14.85
C LYS A 290 1.67 -17.36 -14.47
N ARG A 291 2.14 -18.00 -13.40
CA ARG A 291 1.66 -19.30 -12.92
C ARG A 291 0.89 -19.21 -11.62
N ILE A 292 0.70 -18.02 -11.02
CA ILE A 292 -0.17 -17.85 -9.85
C ILE A 292 -1.56 -18.43 -10.17
N GLY A 293 -2.12 -19.21 -9.23
CA GLY A 293 -3.34 -20.01 -9.44
C GLY A 293 -3.10 -21.41 -10.01
N LYS A 294 -1.87 -21.78 -10.38
CA LYS A 294 -1.49 -23.13 -10.85
C LYS A 294 -0.61 -23.85 -9.83
N ALA A 295 -0.57 -25.18 -9.92
CA ALA A 295 0.19 -26.02 -8.98
C ALA A 295 1.71 -25.77 -8.99
N ASP A 296 2.25 -25.31 -10.11
CA ASP A 296 3.67 -25.02 -10.33
C ASP A 296 4.00 -23.52 -10.28
N ALA A 297 3.21 -22.73 -9.53
CA ALA A 297 3.51 -21.32 -9.28
C ALA A 297 4.81 -21.14 -8.47
N LEU A 298 5.12 -22.07 -7.58
CA LEU A 298 6.31 -22.04 -6.74
C LEU A 298 7.54 -22.45 -7.57
N VAL A 299 8.47 -21.51 -7.76
CA VAL A 299 9.74 -21.76 -8.47
C VAL A 299 10.79 -22.29 -7.51
N ALA A 300 10.95 -21.61 -6.36
CA ALA A 300 11.90 -22.00 -5.34
C ALA A 300 11.44 -21.55 -3.96
N ARG A 301 11.90 -22.24 -2.93
CA ARG A 301 11.75 -21.85 -1.52
C ARG A 301 13.11 -22.02 -0.85
N LEU A 302 13.75 -20.91 -0.52
CA LEU A 302 15.10 -20.87 0.03
C LEU A 302 15.01 -20.72 1.55
N GLU A 303 15.62 -21.64 2.29
CA GLU A 303 15.64 -21.57 3.76
C GLU A 303 16.62 -20.50 4.26
N VAL A 304 16.18 -19.68 5.19
CA VAL A 304 17.06 -18.77 5.93
C VAL A 304 17.71 -19.52 7.10
N PRO A 305 19.04 -19.42 7.28
CA PRO A 305 19.72 -20.02 8.43
C PRO A 305 19.08 -19.60 9.75
N ARG A 306 18.92 -20.53 10.70
CA ARG A 306 18.12 -20.32 11.93
C ARG A 306 18.54 -19.09 12.74
N HIS A 307 19.84 -18.85 12.81
CA HIS A 307 20.43 -17.71 13.53
C HIS A 307 20.17 -16.36 12.85
N LEU A 308 19.68 -16.37 11.61
CA LEU A 308 19.27 -15.21 10.83
C LEU A 308 17.74 -15.12 10.71
N ASN A 309 16.96 -15.85 11.52
CA ASN A 309 15.52 -15.62 11.56
C ASN A 309 15.24 -14.17 11.99
N PHE A 310 14.29 -13.53 11.32
CA PHE A 310 13.88 -12.17 11.58
C PHE A 310 12.35 -12.10 11.76
N PRO A 311 11.84 -11.12 12.51
CA PRO A 311 10.39 -10.87 12.58
C PRO A 311 9.85 -10.55 11.19
N LEU A 312 8.55 -10.79 10.96
CA LEU A 312 7.90 -10.32 9.74
C LEU A 312 8.11 -8.81 9.62
N GLY A 313 8.79 -8.40 8.55
CA GLY A 313 9.12 -7.01 8.27
C GLY A 313 7.94 -6.25 7.68
N PHE A 314 8.21 -4.99 7.36
CA PHE A 314 7.30 -4.12 6.61
C PHE A 314 7.72 -4.12 5.14
N HIS A 315 8.30 -3.02 4.67
CA HIS A 315 8.63 -2.83 3.27
C HIS A 315 10.02 -3.32 2.89
N GLY A 316 10.17 -3.72 1.62
CA GLY A 316 11.44 -4.02 0.97
C GLY A 316 11.48 -3.48 -0.45
N PHE A 317 12.65 -3.55 -1.07
CA PHE A 317 12.81 -3.24 -2.49
C PHE A 317 13.87 -4.15 -3.10
N TRP A 318 13.77 -4.36 -4.42
CA TRP A 318 14.77 -5.07 -5.20
C TRP A 318 15.64 -4.07 -5.96
N VAL A 319 16.94 -4.34 -6.02
CA VAL A 319 17.89 -3.62 -6.87
C VAL A 319 18.60 -4.64 -7.73
N ASN A 320 18.64 -4.39 -9.03
CA ASN A 320 19.44 -5.19 -9.94
C ASN A 320 20.92 -5.06 -9.59
N GLY A 321 21.64 -6.17 -9.54
CA GLY A 321 23.09 -6.16 -9.40
C GLY A 321 23.73 -5.38 -10.56
N SER A 322 24.72 -4.55 -10.22
CA SER A 322 25.56 -3.84 -11.18
C SER A 322 26.59 -4.74 -11.85
#